data_AF-A0A349Z5P4-F1
#
_entry.id   AF-A0A349Z5P4-F1
#
_cell.length_a   1.000
_cell.length_b   1.000
_cell.length_c   1.000
_cell.angle_alpha   90.00
_cell.angle_beta   90.00
_cell.angle_gamma   90.00
#
_symmetry.space_group_name_H-M   'P 1'
#
loop_
_entity.id
_entity.type
_entity.pdbx_description
1 polymer ?
#
loop_
_entity_poly.entity_id
_entity_poly.type
_entity_poly.pdbx_seq_one_letter_code
_entity_poly.pdbx_strand_id
1 'polypeptide(L)'
;VGTDCSVGKMYTTLSLALGMQSQGMKATFRASGQSGILVAGEGVAVDCVVSDFISGSVEALCPANDDDHWDLIEGQGSLYHPAFAGVSLGLLHGSQPDALVICHALNRDHMRALPGR
;
A
#
# COMPACT_ATOMS: atom_id res chain seq x y z
N VAL A 1 -4.83 1.76 -2.22
CA VAL A 1 -4.74 3.22 -1.91
C VAL A 1 -5.79 3.62 -0.88
N GLY A 2 -5.84 4.87 -0.43
CA GLY A 2 -6.95 5.34 0.40
C GLY A 2 -7.10 6.85 0.44
N THR A 3 -8.28 7.31 0.85
CA THR A 3 -8.61 8.73 0.94
C THR A 3 -7.92 9.44 2.11
N ASP A 4 -7.35 8.68 3.05
CA ASP A 4 -6.63 9.20 4.21
C ASP A 4 -5.71 8.12 4.83
N CYS A 5 -4.94 8.49 5.84
CA CYS A 5 -4.18 7.60 6.70
C CYS A 5 -5.08 6.79 7.64
N SER A 6 -4.63 5.56 7.95
CA SER A 6 -5.29 4.66 8.90
C SER A 6 -6.78 4.38 8.60
N VAL A 7 -7.11 4.19 7.33
CA VAL A 7 -8.45 3.83 6.84
C VAL A 7 -8.59 2.33 6.52
N GLY A 8 -7.74 1.49 7.11
CA GLY A 8 -7.79 0.03 6.91
C GLY A 8 -7.02 -0.51 5.70
N LYS A 9 -6.18 0.28 5.03
CA LYS A 9 -5.43 -0.13 3.83
C LYS A 9 -4.69 -1.48 3.99
N MET A 10 -3.85 -1.61 5.03
CA MET A 10 -3.14 -2.86 5.32
C MET A 10 -4.08 -4.04 5.54
N TYR A 11 -5.12 -3.86 6.36
CA TYR A 11 -6.09 -4.90 6.67
C TYR A 11 -6.87 -5.36 5.43
N THR A 12 -7.29 -4.42 4.58
CA THR A 12 -7.93 -4.73 3.30
C THR A 12 -7.00 -5.53 2.40
N THR A 13 -5.75 -5.09 2.23
CA THR A 13 -4.76 -5.81 1.41
C THR A 13 -4.51 -7.22 1.94
N LEU A 14 -4.33 -7.39 3.25
CA LEU A 14 -4.11 -8.71 3.87
C LEU A 14 -5.33 -9.62 3.73
N SER A 15 -6.54 -9.09 3.92
CA SER A 15 -7.79 -9.85 3.79
C SER A 15 -8.01 -10.33 2.36
N LEU A 16 -7.68 -9.50 1.37
CA LEU A 16 -7.72 -9.88 -0.04
C LEU A 16 -6.69 -10.98 -0.34
N ALA A 17 -5.46 -10.84 0.14
CA ALA A 17 -4.41 -11.83 -0.11
C ALA A 17 -4.81 -13.20 0.45
N LEU A 18 -5.26 -13.24 1.71
CA LEU A 18 -5.75 -14.46 2.35
C LEU A 18 -6.97 -15.04 1.64
N GLY A 19 -7.91 -14.19 1.22
CA GLY A 19 -9.09 -14.60 0.46
C GLY A 19 -8.75 -15.22 -0.89
N MET A 20 -7.85 -14.61 -1.64
CA MET A 20 -7.37 -15.11 -2.95
C MET A 20 -6.61 -16.44 -2.79
N GLN A 21 -5.73 -16.53 -1.81
CA GLN A 21 -5.03 -17.77 -1.48
C GLN A 21 -5.99 -18.89 -1.07
N SER A 22 -7.03 -18.58 -0.29
CA SER A 22 -8.06 -19.58 0.10
C SER A 22 -8.83 -20.14 -1.09
N GLN A 23 -8.84 -19.43 -2.22
CA GLN A 23 -9.43 -19.87 -3.49
C GLN A 23 -8.40 -20.52 -4.43
N GLY A 24 -7.16 -20.74 -3.98
CA GLY A 24 -6.10 -21.36 -4.76
C GLY A 24 -5.41 -20.43 -5.76
N MET A 25 -5.60 -19.12 -5.65
CA MET A 25 -4.91 -18.15 -6.50
C MET A 25 -3.48 -17.90 -6.01
N LYS A 26 -2.56 -17.63 -6.95
CA LYS A 26 -1.21 -17.17 -6.65
C LYS A 26 -1.27 -15.70 -6.21
N ALA A 27 -1.10 -15.45 -4.93
CA ALA A 27 -1.20 -14.11 -4.37
C ALA A 27 -0.16 -13.91 -3.27
N THR A 28 0.57 -12.79 -3.31
CA THR A 28 1.56 -12.42 -2.29
C THR A 28 1.23 -11.06 -1.71
N PHE A 29 1.22 -10.94 -0.39
CA PHE A 29 1.12 -9.65 0.30
C PHE A 29 2.49 -8.96 0.28
N ARG A 30 2.56 -7.77 -0.32
CA ARG A 30 3.78 -6.95 -0.38
C ARG A 30 3.71 -5.86 0.68
N ALA A 31 4.39 -6.11 1.81
CA ALA A 31 4.46 -5.19 2.93
C ALA A 31 5.28 -3.95 2.59
N SER A 32 4.70 -2.78 2.84
CA SER A 32 5.32 -1.49 2.52
C SER A 32 5.45 -0.60 3.77
N GLY A 33 5.18 -1.13 4.96
CA GLY A 33 5.30 -0.42 6.22
C GLY A 33 5.77 -1.34 7.34
N GLN A 34 6.27 -0.76 8.43
CA GLN A 34 6.83 -1.52 9.57
C GLN A 34 5.90 -2.61 10.10
N SER A 35 4.60 -2.33 10.24
CA SER A 35 3.64 -3.31 10.75
C SER A 35 3.40 -4.45 9.76
N GLY A 36 3.30 -4.13 8.47
CA GLY A 36 3.22 -5.13 7.42
C GLY A 36 4.44 -6.05 7.40
N ILE A 37 5.64 -5.48 7.58
CA ILE A 37 6.91 -6.24 7.61
C ILE A 37 6.92 -7.22 8.80
N LEU A 38 6.47 -6.79 9.98
CA LEU A 38 6.38 -7.69 11.14
C LEU A 38 5.42 -8.87 10.91
N VAL A 39 4.39 -8.67 10.08
CA VAL A 39 3.43 -9.73 9.71
C VAL A 39 3.98 -10.63 8.61
N ALA A 40 4.61 -10.06 7.59
CA ALA A 40 5.08 -10.78 6.40
C ALA A 40 6.47 -11.41 6.56
N GLY A 41 7.29 -10.93 7.50
CA GLY A 41 8.69 -11.30 7.67
C GLY A 41 9.65 -10.60 6.71
N GLU A 42 9.13 -9.93 5.68
CA GLU A 42 9.89 -9.18 4.67
C GLU A 42 9.10 -7.95 4.19
N GLY A 43 9.77 -7.04 3.49
CA GLY A 43 9.16 -5.86 2.88
C GLY A 43 10.04 -4.63 2.95
N VAL A 44 9.46 -3.46 2.66
CA VAL A 44 10.17 -2.17 2.66
C VAL A 44 9.41 -1.15 3.49
N ALA A 45 10.03 -0.52 4.48
CA ALA A 45 9.44 0.60 5.21
C ALA A 45 9.57 1.88 4.36
N VAL A 46 8.63 2.10 3.44
CA VAL A 46 8.78 3.13 2.39
C VAL A 46 8.85 4.56 2.92
N ASP A 47 8.31 4.81 4.12
CA ASP A 47 8.38 6.11 4.79
C ASP A 47 9.78 6.46 5.32
N CYS A 48 10.66 5.46 5.42
CA CYS A 48 12.06 5.59 5.82
C CYS A 48 13.02 5.61 4.61
N VAL A 49 12.49 5.50 3.38
CA VAL A 49 13.29 5.55 2.16
C VAL A 49 13.49 7.02 1.75
N VAL A 50 14.73 7.38 1.42
CA VAL A 50 15.05 8.72 0.90
C VAL A 50 14.26 8.95 -0.39
N SER A 51 13.67 10.14 -0.54
CA SER A 51 12.64 10.46 -1.54
C SER A 51 12.93 9.95 -2.95
N ASP A 52 14.17 10.13 -3.41
CA ASP A 52 14.58 9.80 -4.78
C ASP A 52 14.57 8.29 -5.07
N PHE A 53 14.56 7.46 -4.02
CA PHE A 53 14.61 6.00 -4.14
C PHE A 53 13.28 5.34 -3.80
N ILE A 54 12.22 6.08 -3.45
CA ILE A 54 10.93 5.48 -3.04
C ILE A 54 10.40 4.58 -4.16
N SER A 55 10.27 5.08 -5.39
CA SER A 55 9.74 4.28 -6.51
C SER A 55 10.62 3.07 -6.81
N GLY A 56 11.96 3.23 -6.84
CA GLY A 56 12.87 2.11 -7.06
C GLY A 56 12.81 1.05 -5.96
N SER A 57 12.62 1.45 -4.70
CA SER A 57 12.44 0.50 -3.59
C SER A 57 11.14 -0.30 -3.70
N VAL A 58 10.10 0.30 -4.27
CA VAL A 58 8.79 -0.34 -4.48
C VAL A 58 8.79 -1.21 -5.74
N GLU A 59 9.52 -0.80 -6.79
CA GLU A 59 9.80 -1.65 -7.95
C GLU A 59 10.51 -2.94 -7.52
N ALA A 60 11.53 -2.84 -6.66
CA ALA A 60 12.22 -4.00 -6.11
C ALA A 60 11.32 -4.88 -5.21
N LEU A 61 10.33 -4.28 -4.53
CA LEU A 61 9.34 -4.98 -3.72
C LEU A 61 8.36 -5.79 -4.58
N CYS A 62 8.11 -5.37 -5.83
CA CYS A 62 7.13 -5.95 -6.74
C CYS A 62 7.83 -6.44 -8.03
N PRO A 63 8.69 -7.48 -7.94
CA PRO A 63 9.43 -7.97 -9.10
C PRO A 63 8.48 -8.61 -10.14
N ALA A 64 8.96 -8.75 -11.37
CA ALA A 64 8.25 -9.52 -12.39
C ALA A 64 7.88 -10.92 -11.88
N ASN A 65 6.65 -11.34 -12.18
CA ASN A 65 6.04 -12.56 -11.67
C ASN A 65 5.33 -13.31 -12.80
N ASP A 66 4.75 -14.47 -12.49
CA ASP A 66 3.90 -15.19 -13.44
C ASP A 66 2.67 -14.34 -13.81
N ASP A 67 2.18 -14.45 -15.05
CA ASP A 67 1.01 -13.69 -15.54
C ASP A 67 -0.28 -13.89 -14.70
N ASP A 68 -0.37 -15.00 -13.97
CA ASP A 68 -1.50 -15.35 -13.10
C ASP A 68 -1.26 -15.05 -11.61
N HIS A 69 -0.11 -14.44 -11.26
CA HIS A 69 0.23 -14.05 -9.89
C HIS A 69 -0.22 -12.62 -9.58
N TRP A 70 -0.77 -12.42 -8.38
CA TRP A 70 -1.13 -11.12 -7.86
C TRP A 70 -0.20 -10.67 -6.74
N ASP A 71 0.45 -9.53 -6.94
CA ASP A 71 1.13 -8.80 -5.87
C ASP A 71 0.17 -7.79 -5.22
N LEU A 72 -0.23 -8.07 -3.99
CA LEU A 72 -1.12 -7.23 -3.21
C LEU A 72 -0.30 -6.27 -2.35
N ILE A 73 -0.10 -5.06 -2.87
CA ILE A 73 0.71 -4.02 -2.21
C ILE A 73 -0.05 -3.34 -1.07
N GLU A 74 0.58 -3.27 0.10
CA GLU A 74 0.09 -2.50 1.23
C GLU A 74 0.03 -1.01 0.88
N GLY A 75 -1.14 -0.39 0.96
CA GLY A 75 -1.27 1.05 0.67
C GLY A 75 -0.73 1.93 1.80
N GLN A 76 0.09 2.93 1.47
CA GLN A 76 0.58 3.96 2.41
C GLN A 76 0.03 5.35 2.11
N GLY A 77 -0.09 6.17 3.18
CA GLY A 77 -0.45 7.58 3.06
C GLY A 77 -1.79 7.86 2.39
N SER A 78 -1.92 9.04 1.83
CA SER A 78 -2.94 9.40 0.84
C SER A 78 -2.40 10.51 -0.06
N LEU A 79 -2.77 10.50 -1.35
CA LEU A 79 -2.46 11.60 -2.27
C LEU A 79 -3.09 12.93 -1.84
N TYR A 80 -4.17 12.89 -1.05
CA TYR A 80 -4.80 14.09 -0.49
C TYR A 80 -4.05 14.63 0.72
N HIS A 81 -3.25 13.81 1.42
CA HIS A 81 -2.61 14.19 2.67
C HIS A 81 -1.27 14.90 2.41
N PRO A 82 -1.11 16.20 2.69
CA PRO A 82 0.08 16.97 2.29
C PRO A 82 1.41 16.39 2.80
N ALA A 83 1.43 15.84 4.01
CA ALA A 83 2.63 15.24 4.58
C ALA A 83 3.01 13.86 4.00
N PHE A 84 2.08 13.15 3.36
CA PHE A 84 2.27 11.75 2.97
C PHE A 84 2.01 11.48 1.48
N ALA A 85 1.60 12.50 0.72
CA ALA A 85 1.31 12.37 -0.71
C ALA A 85 2.52 11.89 -1.50
N GLY A 86 3.74 12.33 -1.17
CA GLY A 86 4.96 11.87 -1.82
C GLY A 86 5.19 10.37 -1.69
N VAL A 87 4.88 9.79 -0.51
CA VAL A 87 4.97 8.34 -0.29
C VAL A 87 3.92 7.60 -1.12
N SER A 88 2.66 8.05 -1.11
CA SER A 88 1.60 7.43 -1.92
C SER A 88 1.91 7.49 -3.42
N LEU A 89 2.47 8.61 -3.89
CA LEU A 89 2.84 8.80 -5.29
C LEU A 89 4.01 7.89 -5.68
N GLY A 90 5.07 7.83 -4.86
CA GLY A 90 6.20 6.94 -5.09
C GLY A 90 5.79 5.46 -5.09
N LEU A 91 4.87 5.06 -4.21
CA LEU A 91 4.30 3.71 -4.18
C LEU A 91 3.58 3.38 -5.49
N LEU A 92 2.70 4.27 -5.97
CA LEU A 92 1.98 4.07 -7.23
C LEU A 92 2.91 3.99 -8.43
N HIS A 93 3.94 4.84 -8.49
CA HIS A 93 4.89 4.81 -9.59
C HIS A 93 5.80 3.59 -9.56
N GLY A 94 6.29 3.19 -8.39
CA GLY A 94 7.15 2.01 -8.28
C GLY A 94 6.41 0.70 -8.52
N SER A 95 5.14 0.60 -8.11
CA SER A 95 4.38 -0.64 -8.21
C SER A 95 3.62 -0.81 -9.53
N GLN A 96 3.47 0.24 -10.34
CA GLN A 96 2.73 0.24 -11.62
C GLN A 96 1.47 -0.65 -11.61
N PRO A 97 0.50 -0.40 -10.71
CA PRO A 97 -0.54 -1.38 -10.42
C PRO A 97 -1.59 -1.50 -11.54
N ASP A 98 -1.98 -2.73 -11.87
CA ASP A 98 -3.08 -3.01 -12.82
C ASP A 98 -4.46 -2.62 -12.28
N ALA A 99 -4.63 -2.70 -10.95
CA ALA A 99 -5.89 -2.43 -10.28
C ALA A 99 -5.68 -1.67 -8.96
N LEU A 100 -6.68 -0.85 -8.61
CA LEU A 100 -6.67 -0.08 -7.36
C LEU A 100 -7.89 -0.40 -6.50
N VAL A 101 -7.62 -0.79 -5.25
CA VAL A 101 -8.62 -0.85 -4.18
C VAL A 101 -8.53 0.42 -3.34
N ILE A 102 -9.64 1.17 -3.27
CA ILE A 102 -9.71 2.44 -2.54
C ILE A 102 -10.34 2.18 -1.17
N CYS A 103 -9.55 2.38 -0.11
CA CYS A 103 -10.05 2.36 1.26
C CYS A 103 -10.49 3.75 1.70
N HIS A 104 -11.66 3.84 2.32
CA HIS A 104 -12.24 5.10 2.79
C HIS A 104 -12.89 4.90 4.17
N ALA A 105 -12.72 5.86 5.06
CA ALA A 105 -13.40 5.88 6.35
C ALA A 105 -14.71 6.69 6.23
N LEU A 106 -15.84 5.98 6.26
CA LEU A 106 -17.15 6.62 6.21
C LEU A 106 -17.30 7.66 7.33
N ASN A 107 -17.98 8.76 7.01
CA ASN A 107 -18.25 9.89 7.91
C ASN A 107 -16.99 10.63 8.40
N ARG A 108 -15.81 10.39 7.81
CA ARG A 108 -14.65 11.24 8.04
C ARG A 108 -14.77 12.49 7.16
N ASP A 109 -15.04 13.63 7.78
CA ASP A 109 -15.27 14.93 7.16
C ASP A 109 -13.98 15.74 6.91
N HIS A 110 -12.89 15.41 7.61
CA HIS A 110 -11.58 16.02 7.43
C HIS A 110 -10.45 14.97 7.52
N MET A 111 -9.29 15.27 6.96
CA MET A 111 -8.13 14.39 7.05
C MET A 111 -7.65 14.25 8.49
N ARG A 112 -7.19 13.05 8.85
CA ARG A 112 -6.63 12.79 10.18
C ARG A 112 -5.53 13.79 10.51
N ALA A 113 -5.60 14.35 11.72
CA ALA A 113 -4.65 15.36 12.23
C ALA A 113 -4.63 16.70 11.47
N LEU A 114 -5.60 16.96 10.58
CA LEU A 114 -5.75 18.22 9.86
C LEU A 114 -7.22 18.73 9.92
N PRO A 115 -7.74 19.08 11.11
CA PRO A 115 -9.08 19.65 11.22
C PRO A 115 -9.14 21.05 10.57
N GLY A 116 -10.21 21.33 9.83
CA GLY A 116 -10.48 22.66 9.26
C GLY A 116 -9.64 23.05 8.04
N ARG A 117 -9.05 22.08 7.35
CA ARG A 117 -8.36 22.26 6.07
C ARG A 117 -9.01 21.45 4.97
#